data_AF-A0AAU4F472-F1
#
_entry.id   AF-A0AAU4F472-F1
#
_cell.length_a   1.000
_cell.length_b   1.000
_cell.length_c   1.000
_cell.angle_alpha   90.00
_cell.angle_beta   90.00
_cell.angle_gamma   90.00
#
_symmetry.space_group_name_H-M   'P 1'
#
loop_
_entity.id
_entity.type
_entity.pdbx_description
1 polymer ?
#
loop_
_entity_poly.entity_id
_entity_poly.type
_entity_poly.pdbx_seq_one_letter_code
_entity_poly.pdbx_strand_id
1 'polypeptide(L)'
;MPGVFVSHAYADEEFVTAFVEQILRLGCALPIERIFYSSGADTGIEPGKDVASSVRDKVGEADLVIAVISPTYQTRPYCIAELGAAWVRTDALLPVLTPGMAHTDLKGVLGSVKVGHLDDRTTLNALHDRVVEMTGVRPKATTWGQHLERWLERVSVHAETLKTPAVVDPDDFRAVKNQLAASEADRQRLQEAFDKLLEAKTLEEAREAALPEEESAHFHALLDTVRDTLRKFSGVLEDAIWFDAKNQQMLWPQYLDDPDRHGDALRAVDDGYLYDDDEFLRLNKDFPDVWRACAAVRELADFMNETSPEFIAWFKDEYDLPPNLEHKRVWQALLH
;
A
#
# COMPACT_ATOMS: atom_id res chain seq x y z
N MET A 1 -15.06 -28.81 43.70
CA MET A 1 -14.75 -27.71 44.64
C MET A 1 -14.70 -26.43 43.83
N PRO A 2 -15.06 -25.28 44.41
CA PRO A 2 -15.02 -24.04 43.67
C PRO A 2 -13.61 -23.75 43.14
N GLY A 3 -13.49 -23.53 41.83
CA GLY A 3 -12.23 -23.43 41.10
C GLY A 3 -12.24 -22.28 40.09
N VAL A 4 -11.07 -21.70 39.89
CA VAL A 4 -10.81 -20.67 38.88
C VAL A 4 -10.25 -21.35 37.64
N PHE A 5 -10.89 -21.15 36.49
CA PHE A 5 -10.36 -21.55 35.20
C PHE A 5 -9.70 -20.36 34.51
N VAL A 6 -8.46 -20.49 34.08
CA VAL A 6 -7.74 -19.45 33.33
C VAL A 6 -7.65 -19.86 31.86
N SER A 7 -8.56 -19.30 31.06
CA SER A 7 -8.55 -19.45 29.61
C SER A 7 -7.46 -18.57 29.02
N HIS A 8 -6.55 -19.16 28.24
CA HIS A 8 -5.46 -18.46 27.59
C HIS A 8 -5.00 -19.22 26.34
N ALA A 9 -4.22 -18.56 25.47
CA ALA A 9 -3.59 -19.27 24.37
C ALA A 9 -2.38 -20.06 24.87
N TYR A 10 -2.22 -21.30 24.39
CA TYR A 10 -1.06 -22.15 24.72
C TYR A 10 0.29 -21.46 24.46
N ALA A 11 0.36 -20.59 23.45
CA ALA A 11 1.57 -19.84 23.11
C ALA A 11 2.01 -18.83 24.19
N ASP A 12 1.11 -18.45 25.10
CA ASP A 12 1.31 -17.45 26.15
C ASP A 12 1.51 -18.10 27.53
N GLU A 13 1.85 -19.41 27.55
CA GLU A 13 2.04 -20.21 28.76
C GLU A 13 2.98 -19.54 29.78
N GLU A 14 4.09 -18.94 29.33
CA GLU A 14 5.07 -18.32 30.22
C GLU A 14 4.48 -17.12 30.97
N PHE A 15 3.85 -16.19 30.23
CA PHE A 15 3.16 -15.03 30.81
C PHE A 15 2.05 -15.46 31.77
N VAL A 16 1.22 -16.41 31.36
CA VAL A 16 0.05 -16.84 32.14
C VAL A 16 0.46 -17.63 33.37
N THR A 17 1.52 -18.43 33.29
CA THR A 17 2.09 -19.12 34.46
C THR A 17 2.60 -18.10 35.48
N ALA A 18 3.31 -17.05 35.03
CA ALA A 18 3.73 -15.98 35.93
C ALA A 18 2.54 -15.27 36.59
N PHE A 19 1.49 -14.99 35.83
CA PHE A 19 0.24 -14.42 36.34
C PHE A 19 -0.43 -15.33 37.38
N VAL A 20 -0.60 -16.61 37.06
CA VAL A 20 -1.23 -17.60 37.94
C VAL A 20 -0.44 -17.71 39.25
N GLU A 21 0.87 -17.88 39.18
CA GLU A 21 1.73 -18.03 40.35
C GLU A 21 1.70 -16.76 41.22
N GLN A 22 1.91 -15.60 40.60
CA GLN A 22 2.09 -14.36 41.34
C GLN A 22 0.76 -13.78 41.87
N ILE A 23 -0.28 -13.72 41.03
CA ILE A 23 -1.55 -13.06 41.36
C ILE A 23 -2.55 -14.02 41.98
N LEU A 24 -2.80 -15.18 41.39
CA LEU A 24 -3.84 -16.09 41.87
C LEU A 24 -3.35 -16.92 43.05
N ARG A 25 -2.22 -17.62 42.90
CA ARG A 25 -1.72 -18.55 43.92
C ARG A 25 -1.15 -17.80 45.11
N LEU A 26 -0.18 -16.91 44.89
CA LEU A 26 0.49 -16.20 45.98
C LEU A 26 -0.30 -14.98 46.46
N GLY A 27 -0.81 -14.16 45.52
CA GLY A 27 -1.59 -12.96 45.84
C GLY A 27 -2.96 -13.25 46.45
N CYS A 28 -3.80 -14.04 45.76
CA CYS A 28 -5.13 -14.42 46.26
C CYS A 28 -5.08 -15.58 47.26
N ALA A 29 -3.90 -16.14 47.55
CA ALA A 29 -3.71 -17.32 48.39
C ALA A 29 -4.55 -18.53 47.93
N LEU A 30 -4.84 -18.64 46.63
CA LEU A 30 -5.67 -19.69 46.09
C LEU A 30 -4.82 -20.98 45.93
N PRO A 31 -5.24 -22.12 46.48
CA PRO A 31 -4.52 -23.38 46.30
C PRO A 31 -4.44 -23.78 44.83
N ILE A 32 -3.32 -24.37 44.41
CA ILE A 32 -3.07 -24.73 43.01
C ILE A 32 -4.11 -25.73 42.48
N GLU A 33 -4.64 -26.59 43.35
CA GLU A 33 -5.68 -27.58 43.04
C GLU A 33 -7.04 -26.95 42.70
N ARG A 34 -7.19 -25.65 43.00
CA ARG A 34 -8.36 -24.83 42.65
C ARG A 34 -8.11 -23.92 41.45
N ILE A 35 -6.94 -24.00 40.82
CA ILE A 35 -6.62 -23.21 39.63
C ILE A 35 -6.43 -24.18 38.47
N PHE A 36 -7.21 -24.00 37.41
CA PHE A 36 -7.13 -24.81 36.21
C PHE A 36 -6.71 -23.95 35.03
N TYR A 37 -5.63 -24.31 34.37
CA TYR A 37 -5.21 -23.71 33.12
C TYR A 37 -4.48 -24.78 32.31
N SER A 38 -4.67 -24.81 31.00
CA SER A 38 -4.27 -25.94 30.13
C SER A 38 -2.76 -26.21 30.05
N SER A 39 -1.93 -25.29 30.57
CA SER A 39 -0.48 -25.30 30.37
C SER A 39 0.29 -25.56 31.68
N GLY A 40 -0.39 -25.79 32.80
CA GLY A 40 0.28 -26.21 34.04
C GLY A 40 0.66 -27.69 33.98
N ALA A 41 1.91 -28.02 34.32
CA ALA A 41 2.41 -29.41 34.37
C ALA A 41 1.57 -30.32 35.30
N ASP A 42 0.98 -29.74 36.36
CA ASP A 42 0.16 -30.43 37.37
C ASP A 42 -1.36 -30.35 37.12
N THR A 43 -1.80 -29.59 36.11
CA THR A 43 -3.23 -29.31 35.81
C THR A 43 -3.64 -29.68 34.38
N GLY A 44 -2.69 -30.19 33.60
CA GLY A 44 -2.85 -30.65 32.23
C GLY A 44 -3.86 -31.78 32.06
N ILE A 45 -4.38 -31.90 30.83
CA ILE A 45 -5.32 -32.94 30.45
C ILE A 45 -4.53 -34.26 30.33
N GLU A 46 -5.01 -35.31 30.99
CA GLU A 46 -4.35 -36.62 30.98
C GLU A 46 -4.17 -37.15 29.55
N PRO A 47 -3.02 -37.78 29.24
CA PRO A 47 -2.82 -38.43 27.95
C PRO A 47 -3.94 -39.43 27.63
N GLY A 48 -4.56 -39.30 26.45
CA GLY A 48 -5.63 -40.18 25.98
C GLY A 48 -7.07 -39.69 26.24
N LYS A 49 -7.26 -38.55 26.91
CA LYS A 49 -8.59 -37.90 27.03
C LYS A 49 -8.87 -36.96 25.86
N ASP A 50 -10.14 -36.84 25.50
CA ASP A 50 -10.59 -35.80 24.57
C ASP A 50 -10.39 -34.43 25.23
N VAL A 51 -9.56 -33.60 24.59
CA VAL A 51 -9.18 -32.27 25.09
C VAL A 51 -10.40 -31.36 25.12
N ALA A 52 -11.26 -31.42 24.09
CA ALA A 52 -12.41 -30.55 23.96
C ALA A 52 -13.49 -30.82 25.02
N SER A 53 -13.76 -32.09 25.34
CA SER A 53 -14.71 -32.47 26.38
C SER A 53 -14.16 -32.11 27.77
N SER A 54 -12.89 -32.41 28.04
CA SER A 54 -12.25 -32.14 29.33
C SER A 54 -12.19 -30.65 29.65
N VAL A 55 -11.90 -29.80 28.65
CA VAL A 55 -11.94 -28.34 28.79
C VAL A 55 -13.37 -27.85 29.03
N ARG A 56 -14.34 -28.35 28.27
CA ARG A 56 -15.75 -27.96 28.40
C ARG A 56 -16.29 -28.26 29.80
N ASP A 57 -15.99 -29.45 30.33
CA ASP A 57 -16.42 -29.86 31.66
C ASP A 57 -15.76 -28.98 32.73
N LYS A 58 -14.45 -28.72 32.64
CA LYS A 58 -13.73 -27.81 33.54
C LYS A 58 -14.27 -26.38 33.50
N VAL A 59 -14.58 -25.84 32.32
CA VAL A 59 -15.21 -24.51 32.16
C VAL A 59 -16.63 -24.50 32.73
N GLY A 60 -17.38 -25.59 32.58
CA GLY A 60 -18.73 -25.75 33.15
C GLY A 60 -18.74 -25.87 34.68
N GLU A 61 -17.70 -26.46 35.26
CA GLU A 61 -17.55 -26.67 36.71
C GLU A 61 -16.90 -25.49 37.44
N ALA A 62 -16.16 -24.63 36.73
CA ALA A 62 -15.52 -23.46 37.33
C ALA A 62 -16.55 -22.42 37.79
N ASP A 63 -16.31 -21.78 38.94
CA ASP A 63 -17.12 -20.66 39.43
C ASP A 63 -16.68 -19.35 38.78
N LEU A 64 -15.39 -19.23 38.48
CA LEU A 64 -14.83 -18.08 37.79
C LEU A 64 -13.94 -18.53 36.64
N VAL A 65 -14.19 -17.97 35.47
CA VAL A 65 -13.40 -18.11 34.26
C VAL A 65 -12.70 -16.78 34.02
N ILE A 66 -11.38 -16.75 34.13
CA ILE A 66 -10.54 -15.61 33.78
C ILE A 66 -10.06 -15.83 32.35
N ALA A 67 -10.52 -15.00 31.42
CA ALA A 67 -10.04 -15.05 30.04
C ALA A 67 -8.89 -14.05 29.87
N VAL A 68 -7.66 -14.55 29.79
CA VAL A 68 -6.46 -13.73 29.56
C VAL A 68 -6.34 -13.50 28.06
N ILE A 69 -6.82 -12.35 27.61
CA ILE A 69 -6.85 -11.95 26.22
C ILE A 69 -5.48 -11.36 25.85
N SER A 70 -4.77 -12.08 25.00
CA SER A 70 -3.50 -11.69 24.37
C SER A 70 -3.70 -11.49 22.86
N PRO A 71 -2.70 -10.97 22.12
CA PRO A 71 -2.73 -10.97 20.66
C PRO A 71 -2.95 -12.38 20.08
N THR A 72 -2.37 -13.41 20.69
CA THR A 72 -2.55 -14.80 20.23
C THR A 72 -3.91 -15.39 20.58
N TYR A 73 -4.56 -14.97 21.66
CA TYR A 73 -5.85 -15.51 22.13
C TYR A 73 -6.93 -15.52 21.03
N GLN A 74 -7.10 -14.39 20.34
CA GLN A 74 -8.17 -14.22 19.35
C GLN A 74 -7.97 -15.06 18.08
N THR A 75 -6.78 -15.64 17.89
CA THR A 75 -6.45 -16.51 16.75
C THR A 75 -6.75 -17.98 17.00
N ARG A 76 -7.08 -18.36 18.25
CA ARG A 76 -7.21 -19.76 18.66
C ARG A 76 -8.69 -20.13 18.77
N PRO A 77 -9.20 -21.02 17.88
CA PRO A 77 -10.61 -21.42 17.90
C PRO A 77 -11.08 -21.99 19.23
N TYR A 78 -10.20 -22.74 19.92
CA TYR A 78 -10.48 -23.30 21.25
C TYR A 78 -10.68 -22.21 22.31
N CYS A 79 -9.80 -21.21 22.39
CA CYS A 79 -9.93 -20.08 23.31
C CYS A 79 -11.24 -19.31 23.07
N ILE A 80 -11.58 -19.06 21.80
CA ILE A 80 -12.85 -18.39 21.44
C ILE A 80 -14.06 -19.25 21.82
N ALA A 81 -13.99 -20.57 21.67
CA ALA A 81 -15.06 -21.49 22.07
C ALA A 81 -15.22 -21.53 23.60
N GLU A 82 -14.13 -21.58 24.36
CA GLU A 82 -14.11 -21.51 25.83
C GLU A 82 -14.73 -20.20 26.32
N LEU A 83 -14.31 -19.08 25.74
CA LEU A 83 -14.87 -17.76 26.01
C LEU A 83 -16.37 -17.73 25.74
N GLY A 84 -16.82 -18.28 24.62
CA GLY A 84 -18.23 -18.36 24.27
C GLY A 84 -19.05 -19.19 25.26
N ALA A 85 -18.50 -20.33 25.71
CA ALA A 85 -19.14 -21.16 26.73
C ALA A 85 -19.23 -20.44 28.09
N ALA A 86 -18.17 -19.73 28.48
CA ALA A 86 -18.14 -18.95 29.72
C ALA A 86 -19.05 -17.71 29.65
N TRP A 87 -19.17 -17.06 28.49
CA TRP A 87 -19.99 -15.86 28.30
C TRP A 87 -21.48 -16.09 28.54
N VAL A 88 -21.99 -17.28 28.19
CA VAL A 88 -23.37 -17.70 28.49
C VAL A 88 -23.62 -17.74 30.01
N ARG A 89 -22.58 -17.95 30.82
CA ARG A 89 -22.62 -17.88 32.29
C ARG A 89 -22.13 -16.50 32.74
N THR A 90 -22.89 -15.46 32.46
CA THR A 90 -22.45 -14.06 32.50
C THR A 90 -21.77 -13.63 33.80
N ASP A 91 -22.16 -14.17 34.96
CA ASP A 91 -21.53 -13.84 36.23
C ASP A 91 -20.15 -14.51 36.42
N ALA A 92 -19.88 -15.63 35.74
CA ALA A 92 -18.66 -16.40 35.92
C ALA A 92 -17.50 -15.92 35.04
N LEU A 93 -17.69 -15.01 34.09
CA LEU A 93 -16.64 -14.60 33.15
C LEU A 93 -15.98 -13.28 33.54
N LEU A 94 -14.64 -13.28 33.64
CA LEU A 94 -13.80 -12.11 33.84
C LEU A 94 -12.75 -12.02 32.71
N PRO A 95 -13.00 -11.24 31.64
CA PRO A 95 -12.01 -11.00 30.62
C PRO A 95 -10.98 -9.95 31.11
N VAL A 96 -9.69 -10.20 30.84
CA VAL A 96 -8.59 -9.28 31.16
C VAL A 96 -7.59 -9.25 29.99
N LEU A 97 -7.09 -8.06 29.68
CA LEU A 97 -6.11 -7.83 28.61
C LEU A 97 -4.68 -7.95 29.13
N THR A 98 -3.81 -8.54 28.32
CA THR A 98 -2.36 -8.41 28.53
C THR A 98 -1.88 -6.99 28.25
N PRO A 99 -0.74 -6.56 28.80
CA PRO A 99 -0.17 -5.24 28.52
C PRO A 99 0.01 -5.00 27.01
N GLY A 100 -0.18 -3.75 26.59
CA GLY A 100 0.01 -3.32 25.20
C GLY A 100 -1.15 -3.62 24.23
N MET A 101 -2.19 -4.33 24.66
CA MET A 101 -3.42 -4.47 23.87
C MET A 101 -4.35 -3.28 24.03
N ALA A 102 -4.94 -2.80 22.96
CA ALA A 102 -6.00 -1.81 23.01
C ALA A 102 -7.38 -2.49 23.03
N HIS A 103 -8.38 -1.83 23.63
CA HIS A 103 -9.76 -2.32 23.59
C HIS A 103 -10.31 -2.40 22.15
N THR A 104 -9.79 -1.58 21.24
CA THR A 104 -10.11 -1.62 19.80
C THR A 104 -9.69 -2.92 19.14
N ASP A 105 -8.76 -3.65 19.73
CA ASP A 105 -8.26 -4.92 19.19
C ASP A 105 -9.22 -6.07 19.49
N LEU A 106 -10.24 -5.86 20.34
CA LEU A 106 -11.22 -6.86 20.74
C LEU A 106 -12.30 -7.05 19.67
N LYS A 107 -12.41 -8.27 19.14
CA LYS A 107 -13.45 -8.66 18.18
C LYS A 107 -14.61 -9.40 18.85
N GLY A 108 -15.80 -9.31 18.25
CA GLY A 108 -16.99 -10.07 18.67
C GLY A 108 -17.52 -9.68 20.05
N VAL A 109 -17.91 -10.69 20.85
CA VAL A 109 -18.54 -10.51 22.17
C VAL A 109 -17.67 -9.67 23.12
N LEU A 110 -16.35 -9.79 23.03
CA LEU A 110 -15.40 -9.04 23.88
C LEU A 110 -15.52 -7.52 23.71
N GLY A 111 -15.92 -7.04 22.52
CA GLY A 111 -16.10 -5.61 22.27
C GLY A 111 -17.28 -4.97 23.02
N SER A 112 -18.18 -5.80 23.58
CA SER A 112 -19.37 -5.36 24.32
C SER A 112 -19.26 -5.54 25.84
N VAL A 113 -18.15 -6.08 26.33
CA VAL A 113 -17.92 -6.36 27.76
C VAL A 113 -16.88 -5.39 28.29
N LYS A 114 -17.03 -4.95 29.55
CA LYS A 114 -15.99 -4.16 30.21
C LYS A 114 -14.77 -5.05 30.46
N VAL A 115 -13.65 -4.72 29.82
CA VAL A 115 -12.37 -5.43 29.98
C VAL A 115 -11.36 -4.51 30.64
N GLY A 116 -10.60 -5.03 31.59
CA GLY A 116 -9.49 -4.32 32.24
C GLY A 116 -8.14 -4.91 31.83
N HIS A 117 -7.05 -4.26 32.23
CA HIS A 117 -5.69 -4.71 31.88
C HIS A 117 -4.95 -5.30 33.07
N LEU A 118 -4.06 -6.25 32.80
CA LEU A 118 -3.22 -6.88 33.80
C LEU A 118 -2.05 -5.99 34.28
N ASP A 119 -1.80 -4.84 33.66
CA ASP A 119 -0.89 -3.80 34.15
C ASP A 119 -1.62 -2.65 34.89
N ASP A 120 -2.94 -2.74 35.03
CA ASP A 120 -3.73 -1.77 35.80
C ASP A 120 -4.03 -2.29 37.21
N ARG A 121 -3.58 -1.52 38.20
CA ARG A 121 -3.83 -1.77 39.62
C ARG A 121 -5.32 -1.89 39.94
N THR A 122 -6.15 -1.04 39.35
CA THR A 122 -7.59 -1.01 39.66
C THR A 122 -8.25 -2.30 39.21
N THR A 123 -7.92 -2.74 38.00
CA THR A 123 -8.36 -4.02 37.43
C THR A 123 -7.91 -5.20 38.29
N LEU A 124 -6.64 -5.24 38.72
CA LEU A 124 -6.15 -6.34 39.56
C LEU A 124 -6.83 -6.38 40.92
N ASN A 125 -7.13 -5.24 41.54
CA ASN A 125 -7.90 -5.20 42.78
C ASN A 125 -9.33 -5.72 42.57
N ALA A 126 -10.00 -5.33 41.48
CA ALA A 126 -11.31 -5.84 41.14
C ALA A 126 -11.29 -7.36 40.87
N LEU A 127 -10.23 -7.86 40.23
CA LEU A 127 -9.99 -9.29 40.03
C LEU A 127 -9.86 -10.02 41.36
N HIS A 128 -9.04 -9.50 42.27
CA HIS A 128 -8.88 -10.06 43.62
C HIS A 128 -10.24 -10.14 44.34
N ASP A 129 -11.01 -9.06 44.33
CA ASP A 129 -12.33 -9.03 44.98
C ASP A 129 -13.28 -10.07 44.38
N ARG A 130 -13.25 -10.23 43.05
CA ARG A 130 -14.04 -11.25 42.35
C ARG A 130 -13.60 -12.68 42.69
N VAL A 131 -12.30 -12.94 42.76
CA VAL A 131 -11.75 -14.25 43.18
C VAL A 131 -12.18 -14.56 44.61
N VAL A 132 -12.10 -13.58 45.51
CA VAL A 132 -12.53 -13.71 46.91
C VAL A 132 -14.02 -14.02 47.00
N GLU A 133 -14.84 -13.32 46.23
CA GLU A 133 -16.30 -13.51 46.20
C GLU A 133 -16.68 -14.91 45.72
N MET A 134 -16.08 -15.37 44.62
CA MET A 134 -16.46 -16.63 43.97
C MET A 134 -15.86 -17.87 44.67
N THR A 135 -14.65 -17.76 45.24
CA THR A 135 -13.96 -18.92 45.85
C THR A 135 -14.08 -18.99 47.37
N GLY A 136 -14.44 -17.87 48.01
CA GLY A 136 -14.47 -17.70 49.47
C GLY A 136 -13.10 -17.60 50.14
N VAL A 137 -12.00 -17.69 49.39
CA VAL A 137 -10.64 -17.59 49.92
C VAL A 137 -10.30 -16.12 50.16
N ARG A 138 -9.84 -15.77 51.37
CA ARG A 138 -9.53 -14.40 51.78
C ARG A 138 -8.07 -14.29 52.22
N PRO A 139 -7.14 -13.81 51.35
CA PRO A 139 -5.77 -13.55 51.77
C PRO A 139 -5.72 -12.35 52.73
N LYS A 140 -4.60 -12.19 53.44
CA LYS A 140 -4.33 -10.94 54.16
C LYS A 140 -4.12 -9.81 53.16
N ALA A 141 -4.64 -8.62 53.44
CA ALA A 141 -4.44 -7.44 52.60
C ALA A 141 -2.96 -7.12 52.36
N THR A 142 -2.09 -7.39 53.34
CA THR A 142 -0.63 -7.25 53.21
C THR A 142 -0.02 -8.25 52.22
N THR A 143 -0.51 -9.50 52.20
CA THR A 143 -0.09 -10.53 51.23
C THR A 143 -0.51 -10.12 49.82
N TRP A 144 -1.78 -9.75 49.63
CA TRP A 144 -2.27 -9.25 48.34
C TRP A 144 -1.44 -8.06 47.86
N GLY A 145 -1.29 -7.03 48.69
CA GLY A 145 -0.54 -5.82 48.35
C GLY A 145 0.90 -6.12 47.92
N GLN A 146 1.63 -6.98 48.67
CA GLN A 146 3.00 -7.35 48.32
C GLN A 146 3.10 -8.03 46.95
N HIS A 147 2.18 -8.94 46.64
CA HIS A 147 2.21 -9.68 45.38
C HIS A 147 1.72 -8.85 44.19
N LEU A 148 0.75 -7.97 44.42
CA LEU A 148 0.29 -6.96 43.47
C LEU A 148 1.42 -6.02 43.05
N GLU A 149 2.17 -5.45 43.99
CA GLU A 149 3.32 -4.57 43.68
C GLU A 149 4.36 -5.30 42.82
N ARG A 150 4.77 -6.49 43.25
CA ARG A 150 5.75 -7.31 42.53
C ARG A 150 5.30 -7.67 41.12
N TRP A 151 4.00 -7.86 40.90
CA TRP A 151 3.46 -8.09 39.57
C TRP A 151 3.54 -6.82 38.72
N LEU A 152 3.06 -5.68 39.22
CA LEU A 152 3.11 -4.41 38.51
C LEU A 152 4.54 -3.97 38.15
N GLU A 153 5.53 -4.31 38.97
CA GLU A 153 6.96 -4.08 38.69
C GLU A 153 7.51 -4.92 37.54
N ARG A 154 6.93 -6.10 37.26
CA ARG A 154 7.48 -7.11 36.34
C ARG A 154 6.60 -7.43 35.14
N VAL A 155 5.35 -6.97 35.15
CA VAL A 155 4.35 -7.35 34.15
C VAL A 155 4.77 -6.94 32.73
N SER A 156 5.49 -5.83 32.57
CA SER A 156 6.08 -5.42 31.29
C SER A 156 7.13 -6.41 30.77
N VAL A 157 8.01 -6.90 31.66
CA VAL A 157 9.02 -7.92 31.31
C VAL A 157 8.36 -9.23 30.96
N HIS A 158 7.33 -9.64 31.70
CA HIS A 158 6.55 -10.82 31.34
C HIS A 158 5.85 -10.64 29.99
N ALA A 159 5.35 -9.44 29.66
CA ALA A 159 4.68 -9.18 28.40
C ALA A 159 5.61 -9.33 27.18
N GLU A 160 6.93 -9.19 27.33
CA GLU A 160 7.90 -9.47 26.26
C GLU A 160 7.91 -10.94 25.82
N THR A 161 7.42 -11.85 26.67
CA THR A 161 7.29 -13.29 26.35
C THR A 161 6.07 -13.59 25.49
N LEU A 162 5.12 -12.64 25.39
CA LEU A 162 3.91 -12.81 24.60
C LEU A 162 4.26 -12.84 23.12
N LYS A 163 3.71 -13.83 22.42
CA LYS A 163 3.88 -13.92 20.98
C LYS A 163 2.86 -13.01 20.31
N THR A 164 3.35 -12.13 19.45
CA THR A 164 2.49 -11.43 18.50
C THR A 164 2.27 -12.34 17.30
N PRO A 165 1.05 -12.91 17.12
CA PRO A 165 0.77 -13.68 15.93
C PRO A 165 0.82 -12.74 14.72
N ALA A 166 1.36 -13.23 13.60
CA ALA A 166 1.18 -12.58 12.31
C ALA A 166 -0.28 -12.76 11.86
N VAL A 167 -1.20 -12.03 12.49
CA VAL A 167 -2.60 -11.96 12.06
C VAL A 167 -2.64 -10.95 10.95
N VAL A 168 -2.59 -11.45 9.71
CA VAL A 168 -2.91 -10.62 8.56
C VAL A 168 -4.41 -10.42 8.58
N ASP A 169 -4.86 -9.17 8.67
CA ASP A 169 -6.27 -8.86 8.51
C ASP A 169 -6.73 -9.38 7.14
N PRO A 170 -7.92 -10.00 7.00
CA PRO A 170 -8.38 -10.51 5.71
C PRO A 170 -8.40 -9.46 4.60
N ASP A 171 -8.66 -8.20 4.93
CA ASP A 171 -8.66 -7.10 3.98
C ASP A 171 -7.23 -6.65 3.65
N ASP A 172 -6.33 -6.62 4.63
CA ASP A 172 -4.89 -6.43 4.38
C ASP A 172 -4.31 -7.56 3.52
N PHE A 173 -4.72 -8.81 3.78
CA PHE A 173 -4.31 -9.97 2.99
C PHE A 173 -4.81 -9.86 1.56
N ARG A 174 -6.06 -9.43 1.35
CA ARG A 174 -6.60 -9.16 0.01
C ARG A 174 -5.85 -8.02 -0.68
N ALA A 175 -5.56 -6.94 0.02
CA ALA A 175 -4.82 -5.80 -0.52
C ALA A 175 -3.41 -6.22 -0.95
N VAL A 176 -2.67 -6.88 -0.07
CA VAL A 176 -1.33 -7.43 -0.36
C VAL A 176 -1.39 -8.46 -1.47
N LYS A 177 -2.41 -9.34 -1.49
CA LYS A 177 -2.59 -10.31 -2.58
C LYS A 177 -2.86 -9.64 -3.93
N ASN A 178 -3.64 -8.56 -3.95
CA ASN A 178 -3.88 -7.80 -5.17
C ASN A 178 -2.62 -7.06 -5.64
N GLN A 179 -1.86 -6.47 -4.71
CA GLN A 179 -0.56 -5.86 -5.02
C GLN A 179 0.46 -6.88 -5.52
N LEU A 180 0.50 -8.07 -4.92
CA LEU A 180 1.35 -9.17 -5.36
C LEU A 180 0.96 -9.62 -6.77
N ALA A 181 -0.34 -9.78 -7.05
CA ALA A 181 -0.82 -10.13 -8.39
C ALA A 181 -0.44 -9.06 -9.44
N ALA A 182 -0.54 -7.78 -9.09
CA ALA A 182 -0.11 -6.69 -9.96
C ALA A 182 1.42 -6.72 -10.19
N SER A 183 2.20 -6.86 -9.11
CA SER A 183 3.66 -6.93 -9.18
C SER A 183 4.16 -8.17 -9.92
N GLU A 184 3.48 -9.31 -9.79
CA GLU A 184 3.78 -10.53 -10.54
C GLU A 184 3.46 -10.36 -12.02
N ALA A 185 2.37 -9.68 -12.36
CA ALA A 185 2.04 -9.34 -13.75
C ALA A 185 3.09 -8.40 -14.35
N ASP A 186 3.54 -7.38 -13.62
CA ASP A 186 4.59 -6.48 -14.07
C ASP A 186 5.93 -7.19 -14.21
N ARG A 187 6.30 -8.03 -13.23
CA ARG A 187 7.50 -8.87 -13.30
C ARG A 187 7.45 -9.80 -14.50
N GLN A 188 6.29 -10.37 -14.80
CA GLN A 188 6.13 -11.25 -15.96
C GLN A 188 6.28 -10.45 -17.27
N ARG A 189 5.68 -9.27 -17.38
CA ARG A 189 5.88 -8.39 -18.55
C ARG A 189 7.34 -7.99 -18.72
N LEU A 190 8.01 -7.59 -17.64
CA LEU A 190 9.42 -7.24 -17.64
C LEU A 190 10.30 -8.43 -18.01
N GLN A 191 9.98 -9.62 -17.51
CA GLN A 191 10.70 -10.85 -17.87
C GLN A 191 10.49 -11.20 -19.35
N GLU A 192 9.25 -11.10 -19.86
CA GLU A 192 8.95 -11.33 -21.28
C GLU A 192 9.65 -10.29 -22.18
N ALA A 193 9.71 -9.03 -21.76
CA ALA A 193 10.47 -8.00 -22.45
C ALA A 193 11.98 -8.28 -22.42
N PHE A 194 12.51 -8.69 -21.26
CA PHE A 194 13.91 -9.06 -21.09
C PHE A 194 14.31 -10.30 -21.91
N ASP A 195 13.43 -11.31 -21.97
CA ASP A 195 13.66 -12.53 -22.76
C ASP A 195 13.61 -12.21 -24.27
N LYS A 196 12.68 -11.36 -24.72
CA LYS A 196 12.67 -10.85 -26.11
C LYS A 196 13.93 -10.06 -26.45
N LEU A 197 14.46 -9.28 -25.51
CA LEU A 197 15.72 -8.57 -25.66
C LEU A 197 16.94 -9.50 -25.73
N LEU A 198 16.93 -10.60 -24.98
CA LEU A 198 17.97 -11.63 -25.02
C LEU A 198 17.96 -12.48 -26.30
N GLU A 199 16.76 -12.75 -26.84
CA GLU A 199 16.58 -13.52 -28.08
C GLU A 199 16.79 -12.68 -29.35
N ALA A 200 16.73 -11.34 -29.24
CA ALA A 200 17.03 -10.43 -30.34
C ALA A 200 18.47 -10.62 -30.81
N LYS A 201 18.65 -11.13 -32.03
CA LYS A 201 19.96 -11.35 -32.64
C LYS A 201 20.42 -10.15 -33.47
N THR A 202 19.55 -9.15 -33.61
CA THR A 202 19.77 -7.94 -34.39
C THR A 202 19.27 -6.71 -33.64
N LEU A 203 19.88 -5.56 -33.93
CA LEU A 203 19.65 -4.28 -33.26
C LEU A 203 18.22 -3.72 -33.48
N GLU A 204 17.49 -4.24 -34.46
CA GLU A 204 16.11 -3.86 -34.82
C GLU A 204 15.07 -4.60 -33.95
N GLU A 205 15.24 -5.91 -33.72
CA GLU A 205 14.33 -6.73 -32.91
C GLU A 205 14.39 -6.37 -31.42
N ALA A 206 15.55 -5.92 -30.92
CA ALA A 206 15.71 -5.42 -29.55
C ALA A 206 15.02 -4.07 -29.31
N ARG A 207 14.77 -3.29 -30.37
CA ARG A 207 14.14 -1.95 -30.28
C ARG A 207 12.61 -2.01 -30.18
N GLU A 208 11.99 -3.01 -30.81
CA GLU A 208 10.53 -3.15 -30.81
C GLU A 208 9.98 -3.70 -29.48
N ALA A 209 10.78 -4.46 -28.73
CA ALA A 209 10.41 -5.02 -27.42
C ALA A 209 10.59 -4.05 -26.23
N ALA A 210 11.20 -2.87 -26.44
CA ALA A 210 11.68 -1.98 -25.38
C ALA A 210 11.03 -0.58 -25.35
N LEU A 211 9.85 -0.38 -25.94
CA LEU A 211 9.15 0.92 -25.93
C LEU A 211 8.61 1.29 -24.51
N PRO A 212 9.08 2.38 -23.86
CA PRO A 212 8.68 2.79 -22.49
C PRO A 212 7.79 4.08 -22.43
N GLU A 213 7.14 4.33 -21.30
CA GLU A 213 6.28 5.51 -20.98
C GLU A 213 7.02 6.88 -20.82
N GLU A 214 8.28 7.05 -21.27
CA GLU A 214 9.12 8.24 -21.01
C GLU A 214 8.86 9.44 -21.96
N GLU A 215 8.88 10.68 -21.43
CA GLU A 215 8.66 11.94 -22.18
C GLU A 215 9.60 12.11 -23.39
N SER A 216 10.84 11.63 -23.30
CA SER A 216 11.77 11.64 -24.43
C SER A 216 11.35 10.71 -25.57
N ALA A 217 10.71 9.57 -25.29
CA ALA A 217 10.17 8.69 -26.33
C ALA A 217 8.93 9.29 -26.98
N HIS A 218 8.06 9.93 -26.19
CA HIS A 218 6.91 10.69 -26.69
C HIS A 218 7.37 11.86 -27.59
N PHE A 219 8.41 12.59 -27.18
CA PHE A 219 9.03 13.64 -28.00
C PHE A 219 9.50 13.12 -29.35
N HIS A 220 10.24 12.00 -29.39
CA HIS A 220 10.70 11.43 -30.66
C HIS A 220 9.53 10.94 -31.54
N ALA A 221 8.47 10.38 -30.96
CA ALA A 221 7.28 9.96 -31.71
C ALA A 221 6.51 11.15 -32.33
N LEU A 222 6.36 12.24 -31.57
CA LEU A 222 5.81 13.49 -32.08
C LEU A 222 6.72 14.07 -33.18
N LEU A 223 8.03 14.04 -32.96
CA LEU A 223 9.01 14.54 -33.93
C LEU A 223 8.99 13.75 -35.24
N ASP A 224 8.88 12.43 -35.18
CA ASP A 224 8.79 11.58 -36.37
C ASP A 224 7.46 11.79 -37.12
N THR A 225 6.36 11.98 -36.40
CA THR A 225 5.07 12.34 -36.99
C THR A 225 5.13 13.68 -37.72
N VAL A 226 5.79 14.67 -37.13
CA VAL A 226 6.03 15.98 -37.76
C VAL A 226 6.92 15.81 -39.00
N ARG A 227 8.02 15.07 -38.92
CA ARG A 227 8.90 14.82 -40.08
C ARG A 227 8.14 14.13 -41.22
N ASP A 228 7.33 13.12 -40.93
CA ASP A 228 6.59 12.37 -41.95
C ASP A 228 5.47 13.17 -42.61
N THR A 229 4.82 14.06 -41.86
CA THR A 229 3.84 14.97 -42.43
C THR A 229 4.50 16.07 -43.27
N LEU A 230 5.63 16.63 -42.80
CA LEU A 230 6.35 17.70 -43.49
C LEU A 230 7.06 17.25 -44.76
N ARG A 231 7.54 16.01 -44.85
CA ARG A 231 8.20 15.42 -46.04
C ARG A 231 7.47 15.61 -47.37
N LYS A 232 6.16 15.86 -47.33
CA LYS A 232 5.30 16.01 -48.52
C LYS A 232 5.22 17.45 -49.03
N PHE A 233 5.71 18.40 -48.26
CA PHE A 233 5.63 19.83 -48.56
C PHE A 233 6.94 20.36 -49.12
N SER A 234 6.85 21.37 -49.98
CA SER A 234 8.02 22.12 -50.42
C SER A 234 8.49 23.08 -49.32
N GLY A 235 9.75 23.53 -49.37
CA GLY A 235 10.31 24.39 -48.32
C GLY A 235 9.49 25.64 -48.01
N VAL A 236 8.82 26.24 -49.01
CA VAL A 236 7.92 27.39 -48.79
C VAL A 236 6.70 27.04 -47.95
N LEU A 237 6.12 25.85 -48.16
CA LEU A 237 4.98 25.38 -47.39
C LEU A 237 5.40 24.97 -45.98
N GLU A 238 6.57 24.35 -45.82
CA GLU A 238 7.14 24.08 -44.49
C GLU A 238 7.37 25.36 -43.69
N ASP A 239 7.86 26.42 -44.34
CA ASP A 239 8.03 27.73 -43.71
C ASP A 239 6.70 28.37 -43.33
N ALA A 240 5.69 28.29 -44.20
CA ALA A 240 4.36 28.79 -43.90
C ALA A 240 3.73 28.04 -42.70
N ILE A 241 3.95 26.72 -42.59
CA ILE A 241 3.51 25.90 -41.44
C ILE A 241 4.24 26.33 -40.17
N TRP A 242 5.54 26.62 -40.26
CA TRP A 242 6.29 27.14 -39.12
C TRP A 242 5.83 28.54 -38.68
N PHE A 243 5.49 29.44 -39.59
CA PHE A 243 4.92 30.76 -39.25
C PHE A 243 3.55 30.61 -38.57
N ASP A 244 2.69 29.72 -39.08
CA ASP A 244 1.39 29.41 -38.48
C ASP A 244 1.51 28.82 -37.07
N ALA A 245 2.50 27.96 -36.83
CA ALA A 245 2.76 27.36 -35.52
C ALA A 245 3.03 28.41 -34.43
N LYS A 246 3.60 29.57 -34.80
CA LYS A 246 3.83 30.69 -33.88
C LYS A 246 2.77 31.78 -33.95
N ASN A 247 1.67 31.51 -34.65
CA ASN A 247 0.60 32.46 -34.86
C ASN A 247 1.09 33.77 -35.54
N GLN A 248 2.05 33.65 -36.46
CA GLN A 248 2.60 34.74 -37.27
C GLN A 248 2.23 34.55 -38.74
N GLN A 249 2.22 35.64 -39.51
CA GLN A 249 1.97 35.61 -40.95
C GLN A 249 3.28 35.57 -41.71
N MET A 250 3.35 34.76 -42.77
CA MET A 250 4.53 34.67 -43.63
C MET A 250 4.49 35.79 -44.67
N LEU A 251 5.56 36.57 -44.78
CA LEU A 251 5.72 37.53 -45.87
C LEU A 251 6.05 36.81 -47.18
N TRP A 252 5.69 37.44 -48.30
CA TRP A 252 6.14 37.00 -49.61
C TRP A 252 7.68 36.92 -49.69
N PRO A 253 8.26 35.80 -50.16
CA PRO A 253 9.67 35.76 -50.52
C PRO A 253 9.94 36.82 -51.60
N GLN A 254 10.92 37.70 -51.37
CA GLN A 254 11.22 38.75 -52.35
C GLN A 254 11.88 38.14 -53.58
N TYR A 255 11.29 38.36 -54.76
CA TYR A 255 11.81 37.84 -56.02
C TYR A 255 13.27 38.24 -56.29
N LEU A 256 13.68 39.45 -55.87
CA LEU A 256 15.05 39.94 -56.06
C LEU A 256 16.07 39.25 -55.15
N ASP A 257 15.64 38.73 -54.01
CA ASP A 257 16.52 38.08 -53.02
C ASP A 257 16.57 36.56 -53.23
N ASP A 258 15.44 35.94 -53.58
CA ASP A 258 15.32 34.50 -53.77
C ASP A 258 14.25 34.17 -54.86
N PRO A 259 14.64 34.22 -56.15
CA PRO A 259 13.72 34.00 -57.27
C PRO A 259 13.07 32.62 -57.26
N ASP A 260 13.82 31.60 -56.83
CA ASP A 260 13.36 30.21 -56.83
C ASP A 260 12.27 30.00 -55.77
N ARG A 261 12.51 30.53 -54.56
CA ARG A 261 11.55 30.46 -53.46
C ARG A 261 10.31 31.33 -53.71
N HIS A 262 10.47 32.46 -54.39
CA HIS A 262 9.32 33.25 -54.88
C HIS A 262 8.49 32.45 -55.89
N GLY A 263 9.14 31.73 -56.82
CA GLY A 263 8.48 30.84 -57.77
C GLY A 263 7.77 29.64 -57.11
N ASP A 264 8.35 29.07 -56.06
CA ASP A 264 7.71 28.03 -55.24
C ASP A 264 6.45 28.57 -54.51
N ALA A 265 6.50 29.80 -54.01
CA ALA A 265 5.37 30.45 -53.36
C ALA A 265 4.21 30.69 -54.33
N LEU A 266 4.50 31.20 -55.54
CA LEU A 266 3.50 31.37 -56.60
C LEU A 266 2.84 30.04 -56.95
N ARG A 267 3.62 28.96 -57.11
CA ARG A 267 3.07 27.62 -57.37
C ARG A 267 2.17 27.12 -56.25
N ALA A 268 2.55 27.33 -54.99
CA ALA A 268 1.73 26.95 -53.85
C ALA A 268 0.41 27.75 -53.76
N VAL A 269 0.38 29.00 -54.23
CA VAL A 269 -0.85 29.78 -54.38
C VAL A 269 -1.71 29.24 -55.53
N ASP A 270 -1.12 28.98 -56.69
CA ASP A 270 -1.83 28.43 -57.85
C ASP A 270 -2.43 27.04 -57.56
N ASP A 271 -1.71 26.20 -56.82
CA ASP A 271 -2.16 24.87 -56.36
C ASP A 271 -3.21 24.96 -55.23
N GLY A 272 -3.46 26.16 -54.69
CA GLY A 272 -4.47 26.44 -53.67
C GLY A 272 -4.06 26.14 -52.24
N TYR A 273 -2.81 25.73 -52.01
CA TYR A 273 -2.26 25.47 -50.67
C TYR A 273 -2.03 26.75 -49.85
N LEU A 274 -1.81 27.89 -50.53
CA LEU A 274 -1.66 29.21 -49.92
C LEU A 274 -2.69 30.20 -50.47
N TYR A 275 -3.16 31.10 -49.61
CA TYR A 275 -3.92 32.29 -49.98
C TYR A 275 -3.00 33.52 -49.98
N ASP A 276 -3.09 34.31 -51.05
CA ASP A 276 -2.46 35.62 -51.15
C ASP A 276 -3.34 36.70 -50.50
N ASP A 277 -2.76 37.42 -49.56
CA ASP A 277 -3.35 38.55 -48.83
C ASP A 277 -2.46 39.79 -48.99
N ASP A 278 -2.15 40.11 -50.25
CA ASP A 278 -1.29 41.19 -50.75
C ASP A 278 0.17 41.13 -50.26
N GLU A 279 0.39 41.36 -48.96
CA GLU A 279 1.72 41.36 -48.34
C GLU A 279 2.05 40.03 -47.66
N PHE A 280 1.04 39.20 -47.39
CA PHE A 280 1.18 37.98 -46.61
C PHE A 280 0.65 36.74 -47.34
N LEU A 281 1.28 35.61 -47.06
CA LEU A 281 0.85 34.28 -47.44
C LEU A 281 0.21 33.58 -46.24
N ARG A 282 -0.97 32.99 -46.45
CA ARG A 282 -1.70 32.23 -45.42
C ARG A 282 -1.95 30.80 -45.87
N LEU A 283 -1.82 29.84 -44.95
CA LEU A 283 -2.12 28.45 -45.24
C LEU A 283 -3.61 28.20 -45.45
N ASN A 284 -3.92 27.44 -46.49
CA ASN A 284 -5.24 26.91 -46.71
C ASN A 284 -5.45 25.61 -45.92
N LYS A 285 -6.05 25.72 -44.73
CA LYS A 285 -6.32 24.58 -43.85
C LYS A 285 -7.54 23.74 -44.25
N ASP A 286 -8.21 24.07 -45.36
CA ASP A 286 -9.26 23.22 -45.92
C ASP A 286 -8.67 21.95 -46.55
N PHE A 287 -7.39 21.98 -46.91
CA PHE A 287 -6.64 20.81 -47.37
C PHE A 287 -6.31 19.87 -46.20
N PRO A 288 -6.73 18.59 -46.24
CA PRO A 288 -6.55 17.66 -45.11
C PRO A 288 -5.10 17.35 -44.76
N ASP A 289 -4.19 17.36 -45.73
CA ASP A 289 -2.75 17.19 -45.53
C ASP A 289 -2.13 18.41 -44.84
N VAL A 290 -2.47 19.63 -45.27
CA VAL A 290 -2.04 20.88 -44.61
C VAL A 290 -2.55 20.94 -43.18
N TRP A 291 -3.84 20.64 -42.96
CA TRP A 291 -4.42 20.62 -41.62
C TRP A 291 -3.70 19.62 -40.69
N ARG A 292 -3.41 18.41 -41.17
CA ARG A 292 -2.68 17.39 -40.38
C ARG A 292 -1.26 17.84 -40.04
N ALA A 293 -0.56 18.47 -40.97
CA ALA A 293 0.79 18.99 -40.71
C ALA A 293 0.78 20.12 -39.67
N CYS A 294 -0.14 21.08 -39.79
CA CYS A 294 -0.33 22.13 -38.78
C CYS A 294 -0.69 21.55 -37.40
N ALA A 295 -1.55 20.54 -37.35
CA ALA A 295 -1.95 19.89 -36.10
C ALA A 295 -0.76 19.16 -35.44
N ALA A 296 0.00 18.37 -36.20
CA ALA A 296 1.17 17.66 -35.69
C ALA A 296 2.25 18.62 -35.16
N VAL A 297 2.52 19.71 -35.88
CA VAL A 297 3.48 20.73 -35.45
C VAL A 297 3.02 21.44 -34.18
N ARG A 298 1.72 21.76 -34.08
CA ARG A 298 1.15 22.38 -32.88
C ARG A 298 1.23 21.44 -31.67
N GLU A 299 0.91 20.16 -31.86
CA GLU A 299 1.01 19.15 -30.79
C GLU A 299 2.44 19.01 -30.26
N LEU A 300 3.45 19.01 -31.16
CA LEU A 300 4.85 19.03 -30.75
C LEU A 300 5.22 20.33 -30.01
N ALA A 301 4.75 21.49 -30.50
CA ALA A 301 5.02 22.78 -29.85
C ALA A 301 4.38 22.87 -28.45
N ASP A 302 3.14 22.42 -28.31
CA ASP A 302 2.41 22.39 -27.04
C ASP A 302 3.12 21.47 -26.04
N PHE A 303 3.53 20.27 -26.48
CA PHE A 303 4.35 19.36 -25.68
C PHE A 303 5.62 20.07 -25.18
N MET A 304 6.40 20.69 -26.07
CA MET A 304 7.64 21.37 -25.70
C MET A 304 7.42 22.52 -24.70
N ASN A 305 6.29 23.22 -24.77
CA ASN A 305 5.93 24.33 -23.86
C ASN A 305 5.42 23.88 -22.48
N GLU A 306 4.83 22.68 -22.37
CA GLU A 306 4.22 22.15 -21.14
C GLU A 306 5.08 21.07 -20.45
N THR A 307 6.33 20.89 -20.88
CA THR A 307 7.24 19.84 -20.37
C THR A 307 7.81 20.07 -18.97
N SER A 308 8.28 18.98 -18.37
CA SER A 308 8.93 18.97 -17.06
C SER A 308 10.31 19.68 -17.07
N PRO A 309 10.76 20.25 -15.93
CA PRO A 309 12.12 20.76 -15.77
C PRO A 309 13.21 19.72 -16.10
N GLU A 310 12.93 18.45 -15.83
CA GLU A 310 13.80 17.31 -16.12
C GLU A 310 13.97 17.11 -17.64
N PHE A 311 12.88 17.18 -18.40
CA PHE A 311 12.92 17.15 -19.87
C PHE A 311 13.69 18.34 -20.44
N ILE A 312 13.50 19.55 -19.90
CA ILE A 312 14.21 20.75 -20.35
C ILE A 312 15.72 20.60 -20.14
N ALA A 313 16.15 19.98 -19.04
CA ALA A 313 17.56 19.72 -18.77
C ALA A 313 18.14 18.68 -19.74
N TRP A 314 17.41 17.57 -19.98
CA TRP A 314 17.80 16.55 -20.95
C TRP A 314 17.91 17.11 -22.37
N PHE A 315 16.91 17.87 -22.83
CA PHE A 315 16.87 18.41 -24.19
C PHE A 315 18.06 19.35 -24.45
N LYS A 316 18.46 20.14 -23.45
CA LYS A 316 19.65 21.01 -23.56
C LYS A 316 20.95 20.23 -23.62
N ASP A 317 21.05 19.12 -22.89
CA ASP A 317 22.24 18.26 -22.91
C ASP A 317 22.39 17.53 -24.25
N GLU A 318 21.28 17.01 -24.79
CA GLU A 318 21.26 16.25 -26.05
C GLU A 318 21.41 17.13 -27.29
N TYR A 319 20.69 18.25 -27.36
CA TYR A 319 20.59 19.07 -28.58
C TYR A 319 21.37 20.39 -28.52
N ASP A 320 21.97 20.75 -27.37
CA ASP A 320 22.63 22.05 -27.12
C ASP A 320 21.74 23.26 -27.49
N LEU A 321 20.43 23.11 -27.30
CA LEU A 321 19.41 24.08 -27.71
C LEU A 321 18.30 24.19 -26.65
N PRO A 322 17.60 25.32 -26.55
CA PRO A 322 16.39 25.42 -25.73
C PRO A 322 15.23 24.67 -26.40
N PRO A 323 14.34 23.99 -25.64
CA PRO A 323 13.16 23.33 -26.20
C PRO A 323 12.07 24.35 -26.56
N ASN A 324 12.33 25.15 -27.60
CA ASN A 324 11.37 26.11 -28.12
C ASN A 324 11.35 26.06 -29.66
N LEU A 325 10.27 25.49 -30.21
CA LEU A 325 10.06 25.34 -31.64
C LEU A 325 9.86 26.68 -32.38
N GLU A 326 9.60 27.76 -31.63
CA GLU A 326 9.57 29.12 -32.18
C GLU A 326 10.94 29.59 -32.66
N HIS A 327 12.04 29.00 -32.21
CA HIS A 327 13.36 29.39 -32.68
C HIS A 327 13.69 28.68 -34.00
N LYS A 328 13.99 29.44 -35.07
CA LYS A 328 14.26 28.85 -36.40
C LYS A 328 15.42 27.85 -36.38
N ARG A 329 16.41 28.10 -35.52
CA ARG A 329 17.54 27.18 -35.30
C ARG A 329 17.12 25.86 -34.68
N VAL A 330 16.14 25.85 -33.78
CA VAL A 330 15.57 24.63 -33.17
C VAL A 330 14.72 23.88 -34.19
N TRP A 331 13.86 24.59 -34.92
CA TRP A 331 13.11 24.02 -36.04
C TRP A 331 14.02 23.31 -37.05
N GLN A 332 15.09 23.99 -37.47
CA GLN A 332 16.04 23.44 -38.43
C GLN A 332 16.80 22.24 -37.87
N ALA A 333 17.29 22.31 -36.63
CA ALA A 333 18.05 21.22 -36.02
C ALA A 333 17.21 19.95 -35.75
N LEU A 334 15.91 20.11 -35.53
CA LEU A 334 15.03 18.98 -35.26
C LEU A 334 14.43 18.36 -36.53
N LEU A 335 14.20 19.15 -37.57
CA LEU A 335 13.43 18.73 -38.74
C LEU A 335 14.25 18.58 -40.03
N HIS A 336 15.55 18.91 -40.02
CA HIS A 336 16.48 18.73 -41.15
C HIS A 336 17.80 18.10 -40.71
#